data_AF-J2ZVB8-F1
#
_entry.id   AF-J2ZVB8-F1
#
_cell.length_a   1.000
_cell.length_b   1.000
_cell.length_c   1.000
_cell.angle_alpha   90.00
_cell.angle_beta   90.00
_cell.angle_gamma   90.00
#
_symmetry.space_group_name_H-M   'P 1'
#
loop_
_entity.id
_entity.type
_entity.pdbx_description
1 polymer ?
#
loop_
_entity_poly.entity_id
_entity_poly.type
_entity_poly.pdbx_seq_one_letter_code
_entity_poly.pdbx_strand_id
1 'polypeptide(L)'
;MKIYPVLLVGLIGLSACDGPHEKAGQKQDEAAATAAGVEYDGSGPAERAGQVQDKADEAARTAREASANALKAEADSAKKQADVAAEKLEQQADDVREAAEKRAEALKREAEQVKQAKP
;
A
#
# COMPACT_ATOMS: atom_id res chain seq x y z
N MET A 1 46.05 -15.07 -10.10
CA MET A 1 44.76 -14.65 -9.51
C MET A 1 44.79 -13.16 -9.28
N LYS A 2 43.97 -12.39 -10.01
CA LYS A 2 43.87 -10.92 -9.89
C LYS A 2 42.71 -10.60 -8.96
N ILE A 3 43.01 -9.97 -7.84
CA ILE A 3 42.03 -9.46 -6.87
C ILE A 3 41.67 -8.05 -7.35
N TYR A 4 40.42 -7.85 -7.77
CA TYR A 4 39.90 -6.52 -8.11
C TYR A 4 39.32 -5.88 -6.85
N PRO A 5 39.72 -4.67 -6.47
CA PRO A 5 38.99 -3.92 -5.47
C PRO A 5 37.71 -3.39 -6.11
N VAL A 6 36.57 -3.90 -5.66
CA VAL A 6 35.25 -3.31 -5.88
C VAL A 6 35.23 -1.99 -5.12
N LEU A 7 35.61 -0.91 -5.81
CA LEU A 7 35.51 0.44 -5.29
C LEU A 7 34.09 0.94 -5.59
N LEU A 8 33.26 0.70 -4.59
CA LEU A 8 32.03 1.39 -4.25
C LEU A 8 32.22 2.90 -4.39
N VAL A 9 31.57 3.55 -5.36
CA VAL A 9 30.83 4.82 -5.25
C VAL A 9 30.00 4.95 -6.52
N GLY A 10 28.72 4.59 -6.44
CA GLY A 10 27.73 4.93 -7.46
C GLY A 10 27.51 6.43 -7.47
N LEU A 11 28.20 7.13 -8.36
CA LEU A 11 27.83 8.46 -8.82
C LEU A 11 26.56 8.32 -9.68
N ILE A 12 25.41 8.24 -9.01
CA ILE A 12 24.13 8.47 -9.67
C ILE A 12 24.05 9.99 -9.87
N GLY A 13 24.19 10.41 -11.13
CA GLY A 13 24.20 11.81 -11.53
C GLY A 13 22.96 12.56 -11.04
N LEU A 14 23.18 13.54 -10.17
CA LEU A 14 22.23 14.55 -9.71
C LEU A 14 22.02 15.64 -10.78
N SER A 15 21.63 15.25 -11.98
CA SER A 15 21.41 16.22 -13.08
C SER A 15 20.28 15.80 -14.00
N ALA A 16 19.09 15.55 -13.43
CA ALA A 16 17.78 15.72 -14.10
C ALA A 16 16.66 15.14 -13.23
N CYS A 17 16.16 15.91 -12.27
CA CYS A 17 14.79 15.76 -11.79
C CYS A 17 14.21 17.14 -11.43
N ASP A 18 14.43 18.15 -12.29
CA ASP A 18 13.78 19.44 -12.08
C ASP A 18 12.27 19.23 -12.13
N GLY A 19 11.58 19.67 -11.07
CA GLY A 19 10.13 19.55 -10.98
C GLY A 19 9.43 20.48 -11.97
N PRO A 20 8.12 20.31 -12.19
CA PRO A 20 7.38 21.11 -13.16
C PRO A 20 7.45 22.62 -12.85
N HIS A 21 7.47 23.01 -11.57
CA HIS A 21 7.55 24.41 -11.18
C HIS A 21 8.96 24.97 -11.36
N GLU A 22 9.99 24.22 -10.98
CA GLU A 22 11.41 24.55 -11.21
C GLU A 22 11.69 24.77 -12.70
N LYS A 23 11.24 23.86 -13.56
CA LYS A 23 11.35 24.00 -15.03
C LYS A 23 10.64 25.22 -15.58
N ALA A 24 9.46 25.54 -15.04
CA ALA A 24 8.73 26.73 -15.44
C ALA A 24 9.48 28.00 -15.03
N GLY A 25 10.05 28.03 -13.83
CA GLY A 25 10.88 29.12 -13.33
C GLY A 25 12.17 29.29 -14.15
N GLN A 26 12.87 28.20 -14.44
CA GLN A 26 14.07 28.20 -15.28
C GLN A 26 13.82 28.86 -16.64
N LYS A 27 12.70 28.52 -17.31
CA LYS A 27 12.33 29.15 -18.59
C LYS A 27 12.04 30.64 -18.47
N GLN A 28 11.47 31.08 -17.35
CA GLN A 28 11.23 32.51 -17.10
C GLN A 28 12.55 33.25 -16.91
N ASP A 29 13.46 32.67 -16.13
CA ASP A 29 14.77 33.27 -15.85
C ASP A 29 15.66 33.29 -17.10
N GLU A 30 15.66 32.23 -17.91
CA GLU A 30 16.35 32.16 -19.20
C GLU A 30 15.83 33.22 -20.19
N ALA A 31 14.50 33.40 -20.26
CA ALA A 31 13.89 34.44 -21.09
C ALA A 31 14.27 35.84 -20.61
N ALA A 32 14.33 36.07 -19.29
CA ALA A 32 14.73 37.35 -18.72
C ALA A 32 16.22 37.66 -18.98
N ALA A 33 17.11 36.67 -18.82
CA ALA A 33 18.53 36.79 -19.12
C ALA A 33 18.75 37.11 -20.61
N THR A 34 18.06 36.39 -21.49
CA THR A 34 18.09 36.63 -22.95
C THR A 34 17.63 38.05 -23.29
N ALA A 35 16.53 38.52 -22.69
CA ALA A 35 16.02 39.87 -22.91
C ALA A 35 16.97 40.96 -22.39
N ALA A 36 17.72 40.67 -21.31
CA ALA A 36 18.75 41.55 -20.77
C ALA A 36 20.09 41.48 -21.53
N GLY A 37 20.22 40.58 -22.52
CA GLY A 37 21.45 40.38 -23.28
C GLY A 37 22.60 39.78 -22.45
N VAL A 38 22.27 39.10 -21.36
CA VAL A 38 23.23 38.41 -20.50
C VAL A 38 23.05 36.90 -20.62
N GLU A 39 24.13 36.16 -20.38
CA GLU A 39 24.08 34.70 -20.35
C GLU A 39 23.34 34.24 -19.09
N TYR A 40 22.49 33.22 -19.25
CA TYR A 40 21.83 32.56 -18.13
C TYR A 40 22.80 31.59 -17.45
N ASP A 41 23.01 31.73 -16.14
CA ASP A 41 24.00 30.96 -15.40
C ASP A 41 23.45 29.64 -14.82
N GLY A 42 22.16 29.35 -15.02
CA GLY A 42 21.52 28.15 -14.49
C GLY A 42 21.11 28.25 -13.01
N SER A 43 20.96 29.45 -12.44
CA SER A 43 20.31 29.59 -11.12
C SER A 43 19.51 30.89 -10.95
N GLY A 44 18.30 30.90 -11.51
CA GLY A 44 17.43 32.06 -11.44
C GLY A 44 16.52 32.11 -10.19
N PRO A 45 16.02 33.31 -9.82
CA PRO A 45 15.09 33.45 -8.70
C PRO A 45 13.75 32.74 -8.92
N ALA A 46 13.24 32.68 -10.16
CA ALA A 46 12.00 31.98 -10.46
C ALA A 46 12.18 30.46 -10.40
N GLU A 47 13.31 29.93 -10.89
CA GLU A 47 13.72 28.53 -10.77
C GLU A 47 13.76 28.10 -9.30
N ARG A 48 14.44 28.87 -8.44
CA ARG A 48 14.50 28.58 -6.99
C ARG A 48 13.13 28.61 -6.33
N ALA A 49 12.27 29.56 -6.70
CA ALA A 49 10.90 29.61 -6.20
C ALA A 49 10.10 28.37 -6.63
N GLY A 50 10.28 27.93 -7.88
CA GLY A 50 9.68 26.72 -8.41
C GLY A 50 10.14 25.46 -7.68
N GLN A 51 11.44 25.32 -7.43
CA GLN A 51 11.99 24.19 -6.67
C GLN A 51 11.39 24.08 -5.26
N VAL A 52 11.16 25.20 -4.58
CA VAL A 52 10.51 25.19 -3.26
C VAL A 52 9.06 24.71 -3.37
N GLN A 53 8.33 25.11 -4.41
CA GLN A 53 6.97 24.63 -4.66
C GLN A 53 6.95 23.12 -4.94
N ASP A 54 7.86 22.64 -5.79
CA ASP A 54 7.98 21.21 -6.10
C ASP A 54 8.28 20.36 -4.86
N LYS A 55 9.18 20.84 -3.98
CA LYS A 55 9.47 20.19 -2.69
C LYS A 55 8.26 20.17 -1.75
N ALA A 56 7.49 21.25 -1.71
CA ALA A 56 6.27 21.31 -0.91
C ALA A 56 5.21 20.32 -1.42
N ASP A 57 5.04 20.24 -2.74
CA ASP A 57 4.12 19.31 -3.38
C ASP A 57 4.55 17.85 -3.18
N GLU A 58 5.85 17.56 -3.27
CA GLU A 58 6.40 16.24 -2.97
C GLU A 58 6.12 15.85 -1.52
N ALA A 59 6.40 16.72 -0.55
CA ALA A 59 6.11 16.46 0.85
C ALA A 59 4.61 16.20 1.09
N ALA A 60 3.74 16.96 0.43
CA ALA A 60 2.30 16.75 0.49
C ALA A 60 1.86 15.40 -0.10
N ARG A 61 2.46 14.97 -1.22
CA ARG A 61 2.22 13.65 -1.81
C ARG A 61 2.67 12.54 -0.89
N THR A 62 3.90 12.61 -0.36
CA THR A 62 4.42 11.61 0.59
C THR A 62 3.54 11.48 1.83
N ALA A 63 3.04 12.59 2.38
CA ALA A 63 2.13 12.56 3.52
C ALA A 63 0.80 11.84 3.20
N ARG A 64 0.25 12.06 2.00
CA ARG A 64 -0.96 11.37 1.53
C ARG A 64 -0.71 9.89 1.32
N GLU A 65 0.41 9.50 0.72
CA GLU A 65 0.80 8.11 0.52
C GLU A 65 1.00 7.38 1.85
N ALA A 66 1.67 8.01 2.82
CA ALA A 66 1.83 7.46 4.16
C ALA A 66 0.47 7.22 4.84
N SER A 67 -0.45 8.19 4.71
CA SER A 67 -1.81 8.07 5.25
C SER A 67 -2.59 6.94 4.56
N ALA A 68 -2.48 6.81 3.23
CA ALA A 68 -3.12 5.73 2.47
C ALA A 68 -2.57 4.35 2.87
N ASN A 69 -1.26 4.25 3.07
CA ASN A 69 -0.61 3.01 3.53
C ASN A 69 -1.06 2.61 4.94
N ALA A 70 -1.22 3.58 5.85
CA ALA A 70 -1.74 3.33 7.19
C ALA A 70 -3.19 2.81 7.14
N LEU A 71 -4.06 3.46 6.35
CA LEU A 71 -5.44 3.00 6.16
C LEU A 71 -5.52 1.61 5.53
N LYS A 72 -4.64 1.31 4.57
CA LYS A 72 -4.55 -0.02 3.96
C LYS A 72 -4.16 -1.08 4.99
N ALA A 73 -3.17 -0.79 5.85
CA ALA A 73 -2.76 -1.70 6.91
C ALA A 73 -3.87 -1.95 7.94
N GLU A 74 -4.63 -0.90 8.29
CA GLU A 74 -5.80 -1.02 9.16
C GLU A 74 -6.90 -1.90 8.52
N ALA A 75 -7.20 -1.68 7.24
CA ALA A 75 -8.17 -2.47 6.50
C ALA A 75 -7.75 -3.95 6.40
N ASP A 76 -6.47 -4.23 6.12
CA ASP A 76 -5.94 -5.58 6.06
C ASP A 76 -6.01 -6.28 7.44
N SER A 77 -5.77 -5.55 8.53
CA SER A 77 -5.95 -6.06 9.89
C SER A 77 -7.42 -6.39 10.18
N ALA A 78 -8.34 -5.49 9.85
CA ALA A 78 -9.77 -5.70 10.04
C ALA A 78 -10.28 -6.90 9.22
N LYS A 79 -9.81 -7.05 7.97
CA LYS A 79 -10.12 -8.20 7.13
C LYS A 79 -9.66 -9.51 7.78
N LYS A 80 -8.42 -9.59 8.25
CA LYS A 80 -7.91 -10.80 8.93
C LYS A 80 -8.70 -11.15 10.18
N GLN A 81 -9.11 -10.15 10.95
CA GLN A 81 -9.96 -10.38 12.13
C GLN A 81 -11.34 -10.92 11.73
N ALA A 82 -11.92 -10.39 10.64
CA ALA A 82 -13.18 -10.88 10.11
C ALA A 82 -13.06 -12.32 9.59
N ASP A 83 -11.97 -12.66 8.89
CA ASP A 83 -11.71 -14.01 8.39
C ASP A 83 -11.61 -15.02 9.56
N VAL A 84 -10.86 -14.69 10.62
CA VAL A 84 -10.76 -15.54 11.82
C VAL A 84 -12.13 -15.68 12.52
N ALA A 85 -12.91 -14.61 12.58
CA ALA A 85 -14.26 -14.67 13.15
C ALA A 85 -15.19 -15.55 12.31
N ALA A 86 -15.07 -15.50 10.98
CA ALA A 86 -15.83 -16.33 10.06
C ALA A 86 -15.47 -17.81 10.21
N GLU A 87 -14.18 -18.15 10.24
CA GLU A 87 -13.71 -19.53 10.48
C GLU A 87 -14.24 -20.09 11.81
N LYS A 88 -14.25 -19.26 12.86
CA LYS A 88 -14.81 -19.65 14.16
C LYS A 88 -16.32 -19.92 14.08
N LEU A 89 -17.07 -19.09 13.37
CA LEU A 89 -18.52 -19.29 13.19
C LEU A 89 -18.81 -20.53 12.34
N GLU A 90 -17.99 -20.81 11.33
CA GLU A 90 -18.09 -22.03 10.53
C GLU A 90 -17.86 -23.28 11.39
N GLN A 91 -16.81 -23.30 12.20
CA GLN A 91 -16.56 -24.40 13.14
C GLN A 91 -17.73 -24.60 14.11
N GLN A 92 -18.29 -23.51 14.67
CA GLN A 92 -19.45 -23.60 15.56
C GLN A 92 -20.68 -24.15 14.84
N ALA A 93 -20.89 -23.79 13.58
CA ALA A 93 -21.99 -24.31 12.78
C ALA A 93 -21.82 -25.81 12.51
N ASP A 94 -20.60 -26.26 12.24
CA ASP A 94 -20.29 -27.68 12.01
C ASP A 94 -20.48 -28.51 13.29
N ASP A 95 -20.03 -28.02 14.45
CA ASP A 95 -20.27 -28.67 15.73
C ASP A 95 -21.77 -28.86 16.01
N VAL A 96 -22.58 -27.84 15.68
CA VAL A 96 -24.04 -27.90 15.82
C VAL A 96 -24.66 -28.91 14.85
N ARG A 97 -24.19 -28.96 13.60
CA ARG A 97 -24.66 -29.93 12.59
C ARG A 97 -24.32 -31.35 13.04
N GLU A 98 -23.09 -31.62 13.46
CA GLU A 98 -22.66 -32.93 13.91
C GLU A 98 -23.46 -33.39 15.15
N ALA A 99 -23.70 -32.47 16.10
CA ALA A 99 -24.53 -32.77 17.27
C ALA A 99 -25.99 -33.08 16.89
N ALA A 100 -26.54 -32.38 15.90
CA ALA A 100 -27.89 -32.64 15.39
C ALA A 100 -27.98 -33.99 14.67
N GLU A 101 -26.99 -34.32 13.83
CA GLU A 101 -26.89 -35.61 13.13
C GLU A 101 -26.83 -36.77 14.12
N LYS A 102 -25.94 -36.69 15.13
CA LYS A 102 -25.84 -37.73 16.18
C LYS A 102 -27.17 -37.95 16.92
N ARG A 103 -27.89 -36.86 17.23
CA ARG A 103 -29.22 -36.95 17.85
C ARG A 103 -30.24 -37.59 16.91
N ALA A 104 -30.24 -37.21 15.64
CA ALA A 104 -31.14 -37.78 14.64
C ALA A 104 -30.88 -39.29 14.47
N GLU A 105 -29.62 -39.73 14.43
CA GLU A 105 -29.27 -41.15 14.38
C GLU A 105 -29.70 -41.93 15.63
N ALA A 106 -29.57 -41.33 16.83
CA ALA A 106 -30.04 -41.94 18.07
C ALA A 106 -31.56 -42.15 18.03
N LEU A 107 -32.31 -41.11 17.68
CA LEU A 107 -33.78 -41.17 17.55
C LEU A 107 -34.22 -42.18 16.47
N LYS A 108 -33.49 -42.27 15.36
CA LYS A 108 -33.77 -43.26 14.32
C LYS A 108 -33.60 -44.69 14.85
N ARG A 109 -32.53 -44.97 15.59
CA ARG A 109 -32.30 -46.29 16.22
C ARG A 109 -33.38 -46.64 17.23
N GLU A 110 -33.77 -45.69 18.08
CA GLU A 110 -34.88 -45.87 19.02
C GLU A 110 -36.19 -46.20 18.29
N ALA A 111 -36.52 -45.46 17.22
CA ALA A 111 -37.71 -45.70 16.42
C ALA A 111 -37.71 -47.08 15.74
N GLU A 112 -36.56 -47.55 15.25
CA GLU A 112 -36.40 -48.89 14.67
C GLU A 112 -36.61 -49.99 15.72
N GLN A 113 -36.07 -49.83 16.94
CA GLN A 113 -36.28 -50.77 18.04
C GLN A 113 -37.76 -50.85 18.43
N VAL A 114 -38.45 -49.71 18.55
CA VAL A 114 -39.89 -49.67 18.84
C VAL A 114 -40.71 -50.37 17.76
N LYS A 115 -40.34 -50.22 16.47
CA LYS A 115 -41.00 -50.93 15.37
C LYS A 115 -40.80 -52.44 15.44
N GLN A 116 -39.60 -52.90 15.81
CA GLN A 116 -39.28 -54.33 15.93
C GLN A 116 -39.91 -54.97 17.18
N ALA A 117 -40.12 -54.20 18.25
CA ALA A 117 -40.73 -54.67 19.49
C ALA A 117 -42.26 -54.74 19.45
N LYS A 118 -42.89 -54.32 18.34
CA LYS A 118 -44.34 -54.36 18.17
C LYS A 118 -44.75 -55.75 17.65
N PRO A 119 -45.55 -56.53 18.40
CA PRO A 119 -45.94 -57.90 18.02
C PRO A 119 -46.88 -57.96 16.82
#